data_AF-G7YYU1-F1
#
_entry.id   AF-G7YYU1-F1
#
_cell.length_a   1.000
_cell.length_b   1.000
_cell.length_c   1.000
_cell.angle_alpha   90.00
_cell.angle_beta   90.00
_cell.angle_gamma   90.00
#
_symmetry.space_group_name_H-M   'P 1'
#
loop_
_entity.id
_entity.type
_entity.pdbx_description
1 polymer ?
#
loop_
_entity_poly.entity_id
_entity_poly.type
_entity_poly.pdbx_seq_one_letter_code
_entity_poly.pdbx_strand_id
1 'polypeptide(L)'
;MSFSLHLEKSTQKALAVLRKIWRTFSRITRMDFQVLYGAYGRPLLEYANPVVYSGRTKDVILLERVQRAATKIIAGLKSMDYETCLAVVDPFPLE
;
A
#
# COMPACT_ATOMS: atom_id res chain seq x y z
N MET A 1 -16.77 -6.65 16.90
CA MET A 1 -16.04 -6.88 15.63
C MET A 1 -14.56 -6.64 15.91
N SER A 2 -13.65 -7.58 15.60
CA SER A 2 -12.24 -7.47 15.98
C SER A 2 -11.46 -6.55 15.03
N PHE A 3 -10.42 -5.90 15.55
CA PHE A 3 -9.54 -5.00 14.81
C PHE A 3 -8.96 -5.66 13.53
N SER A 4 -8.43 -6.88 13.65
CA SER A 4 -7.84 -7.61 12.52
C SER A 4 -8.86 -7.90 11.40
N LEU A 5 -10.13 -8.16 11.73
CA LEU A 5 -11.20 -8.35 10.74
C LEU A 5 -11.49 -7.05 9.97
N HIS A 6 -11.41 -5.90 10.63
CA HIS A 6 -11.58 -4.60 10.00
C HIS A 6 -10.41 -4.24 9.09
N LEU A 7 -9.18 -4.56 9.52
CA LEU A 7 -7.97 -4.38 8.73
C LEU A 7 -7.99 -5.25 7.48
N GLU A 8 -8.36 -6.53 7.61
CA GLU A 8 -8.45 -7.45 6.47
C GLU A 8 -9.44 -6.94 5.42
N LYS A 9 -10.64 -6.51 5.83
CA LYS A 9 -11.64 -5.94 4.91
C LYS A 9 -11.15 -4.66 4.23
N SER A 10 -10.45 -3.80 4.97
CA SER A 10 -9.90 -2.55 4.43
C SER A 10 -8.77 -2.82 3.43
N THR A 11 -7.90 -3.78 3.73
CA THR A 11 -6.83 -4.28 2.86
C THR A 11 -7.39 -4.84 1.55
N GLN A 12 -8.43 -5.68 1.63
CA GLN A 12 -9.08 -6.26 0.45
C GLN A 12 -9.69 -5.18 -0.45
N LYS A 13 -10.34 -4.16 0.14
CA LYS A 13 -10.87 -3.01 -0.60
C LYS A 13 -9.75 -2.22 -1.28
N ALA A 14 -8.65 -1.94 -0.58
CA ALA A 14 -7.50 -1.23 -1.15
C ALA A 14 -6.91 -1.98 -2.35
N LEU A 15 -6.71 -3.30 -2.24
CA LEU A 15 -6.23 -4.13 -3.34
C LEU A 15 -7.19 -4.18 -4.54
N ALA A 16 -8.50 -4.12 -4.29
CA ALA A 16 -9.51 -4.07 -5.34
C ALA A 16 -9.47 -2.73 -6.09
N VAL A 17 -9.32 -1.61 -5.37
CA VAL A 17 -9.17 -0.27 -5.96
C VAL A 17 -7.88 -0.18 -6.78
N LEU A 18 -6.75 -0.65 -6.23
CA LEU A 18 -5.47 -0.70 -6.95
C LEU A 18 -5.57 -1.51 -8.25
N ARG A 19 -6.28 -2.65 -8.22
CA ARG A 19 -6.54 -3.45 -9.43
C ARG A 19 -7.36 -2.70 -10.47
N LYS A 20 -8.37 -1.94 -10.06
CA LYS A 20 -9.19 -1.12 -10.96
C LYS A 20 -8.33 -0.03 -11.60
N ILE A 21 -7.56 0.70 -10.79
CA ILE A 21 -6.61 1.71 -11.26
C ILE A 21 -5.64 1.12 -12.29
N TRP A 22 -5.03 -0.04 -11.99
CA TRP A 22 -4.12 -0.73 -12.90
C TRP A 22 -4.76 -1.12 -14.25
N ARG A 23 -6.05 -1.49 -14.24
CA ARG A 23 -6.76 -1.86 -15.48
C ARG A 23 -7.21 -0.66 -16.30
N THR A 24 -7.47 0.47 -15.66
CA THR A 24 -7.97 1.69 -16.32
C THR A 24 -6.84 2.56 -16.86
N PHE A 25 -5.73 2.68 -16.12
CA PHE A 25 -4.60 3.53 -16.50
C PHE A 25 -3.48 2.71 -17.13
N SER A 26 -3.16 3.00 -18.38
CA SER A 26 -2.08 2.31 -19.13
C SER A 26 -0.68 2.71 -18.65
N ARG A 27 -0.55 3.90 -18.07
CA ARG A 27 0.68 4.43 -17.46
C ARG A 27 0.31 5.23 -16.22
N ILE A 28 1.00 4.96 -15.12
CA ILE A 28 0.92 5.71 -13.87
C ILE A 28 2.32 6.21 -13.58
N THR A 29 2.48 7.53 -13.54
CA THR A 29 3.76 8.16 -13.22
C THR A 29 3.98 8.17 -11.71
N ARG A 30 5.21 8.47 -11.29
CA ARG A 30 5.55 8.65 -9.86
C ARG A 30 4.66 9.72 -9.19
N MET A 31 4.34 10.80 -9.90
CA MET A 31 3.50 11.88 -9.37
C MET A 31 2.05 11.42 -9.19
N ASP A 32 1.47 10.74 -10.18
CA ASP A 32 0.12 10.17 -10.08
C ASP A 32 0.03 9.21 -8.90
N PHE A 33 1.08 8.41 -8.70
CA PHE A 33 1.15 7.50 -7.58
C PHE A 33 1.18 8.21 -6.23
N GLN A 34 1.99 9.26 -6.07
CA GLN A 34 2.03 10.01 -4.80
C GLN A 34 0.65 10.57 -4.44
N VAL A 35 -0.09 11.07 -5.43
CA VAL A 35 -1.46 11.56 -5.23
C VAL A 35 -2.40 10.42 -4.83
N LEU A 36 -2.39 9.31 -5.58
CA LEU A 36 -3.25 8.15 -5.32
C LEU A 36 -2.93 7.48 -3.98
N TYR A 37 -1.65 7.35 -3.66
CA TYR A 37 -1.19 6.74 -2.42
C TYR A 37 -1.46 7.65 -1.23
N GLY A 38 -1.24 8.97 -1.35
CA GLY A 38 -1.62 9.93 -0.34
C GLY A 38 -3.12 9.93 -0.06
N ALA A 39 -3.95 9.78 -1.08
CA ALA A 39 -5.41 9.76 -0.93
C ALA A 39 -5.96 8.44 -0.36
N TYR A 40 -5.42 7.29 -0.77
CA TYR A 40 -6.01 5.98 -0.47
C TYR A 40 -5.14 5.07 0.41
N GLY A 41 -3.80 5.18 0.30
CA GLY A 41 -2.85 4.32 1.00
C GLY A 41 -2.43 4.88 2.36
N ARG A 42 -2.12 6.17 2.43
CA ARG A 42 -1.66 6.85 3.65
C ARG A 42 -2.69 6.79 4.79
N PRO A 43 -3.99 7.04 4.59
CA PRO A 43 -4.97 6.92 5.66
C PRO A 43 -5.10 5.49 6.21
N LEU A 44 -4.90 4.47 5.36
CA LEU A 44 -4.94 3.06 5.78
C LEU A 44 -3.75 2.72 6.67
N LEU A 45 -2.57 3.23 6.35
CA LEU A 45 -1.35 3.04 7.14
C LEU A 45 -1.41 3.80 8.47
N GLU A 46 -1.85 5.06 8.46
CA GLU A 46 -2.01 5.85 9.67
C GLU A 46 -3.05 5.22 10.62
N TYR A 47 -4.15 4.70 10.07
CA TYR A 47 -5.14 3.93 10.83
C TYR A 47 -4.56 2.62 11.40
N ALA A 48 -3.67 1.97 10.65
CA ALA A 48 -3.03 0.74 11.07
C ALA A 48 -1.75 0.95 11.91
N ASN A 49 -1.36 2.19 12.19
CA ASN A 49 -0.15 2.51 12.95
C ASN A 49 -0.10 1.81 14.33
N PRO A 50 -1.18 1.74 15.13
CA PRO A 50 -1.17 0.98 16.39
C PRO A 50 -0.88 -0.51 16.22
N VAL A 51 -1.08 -1.05 15.01
CA VAL A 51 -0.97 -2.47 14.68
C VAL A 51 0.45 -2.85 14.36
N VAL A 52 1.11 -1.99 13.57
CA VAL A 52 2.54 -2.07 13.26
C VAL A 52 3.32 -2.09 14.56
N TYR A 53 3.00 -1.18 15.48
CA TYR A 53 3.60 -1.13 16.82
C TYR A 53 3.12 -2.23 17.78
N SER A 54 1.98 -2.89 17.53
CA SER A 54 1.50 -4.01 18.36
C SER A 54 2.20 -5.35 18.10
N GLY A 55 3.06 -5.42 17.08
CA GLY A 55 3.83 -6.64 16.75
C GLY A 55 2.99 -7.81 16.22
N ARG A 56 1.72 -7.59 15.83
CA ARG A 56 0.90 -8.62 15.20
C ARG A 56 1.38 -8.88 13.78
N THR A 57 2.30 -9.82 13.63
CA THR A 57 2.96 -10.15 12.35
C THR A 57 1.98 -10.36 11.20
N LYS A 58 0.81 -10.99 11.45
CA LYS A 58 -0.22 -11.22 10.42
C LYS A 58 -0.79 -9.93 9.83
N ASP A 59 -0.99 -8.93 10.66
CA ASP A 59 -1.59 -7.66 10.27
C ASP A 59 -0.57 -6.77 9.53
N VAL A 60 0.70 -6.82 9.93
CA VAL A 60 1.83 -6.18 9.22
C VAL A 60 1.99 -6.77 7.82
N ILE A 61 1.96 -8.11 7.67
CA ILE A 61 2.04 -8.78 6.36
C ILE A 61 0.90 -8.33 5.43
N LEU A 62 -0.31 -8.11 5.95
CA LEU A 62 -1.43 -7.63 5.15
C LEU A 62 -1.20 -6.21 4.62
N LEU A 63 -0.64 -5.32 5.45
CA LEU A 63 -0.28 -3.95 5.06
C LEU A 63 0.86 -3.91 4.04
N GLU A 64 1.93 -4.68 4.27
CA GLU A 64 3.07 -4.78 3.36
C GLU A 64 2.62 -5.28 1.98
N ARG A 65 1.67 -6.23 1.94
CA ARG A 65 1.10 -6.72 0.68
C ARG A 65 0.38 -5.63 -0.12
N VAL A 66 -0.28 -4.68 0.55
CA VAL A 66 -0.90 -3.52 -0.10
C VAL A 66 0.18 -2.58 -0.63
N GLN A 67 1.21 -2.30 0.17
CA GLN A 67 2.34 -1.47 -0.26
C GLN A 67 3.06 -2.06 -1.47
N ARG A 68 3.41 -3.36 -1.47
CA ARG A 68 4.03 -4.04 -2.63
C ARG A 68 3.14 -4.01 -3.86
N ALA A 69 1.83 -4.18 -3.70
CA ALA A 69 0.91 -4.11 -4.83
C ALA A 69 0.85 -2.69 -5.41
N ALA A 70 0.92 -1.68 -4.54
CA ALA A 70 0.92 -0.27 -4.94
C ALA A 70 2.23 0.13 -5.64
N THR A 71 3.41 -0.27 -5.15
CA THR A 71 4.66 0.11 -5.82
C THR A 71 4.80 -0.51 -7.22
N LYS A 72 4.22 -1.69 -7.45
CA LYS A 72 4.24 -2.38 -8.75
C LYS A 72 3.40 -1.72 -9.86
N ILE A 73 2.47 -0.83 -9.53
CA ILE A 73 1.65 -0.15 -10.56
C ILE A 73 2.37 1.04 -11.20
N ILE A 74 3.52 1.46 -10.67
CA ILE A 74 4.24 2.65 -11.10
C ILE A 74 5.19 2.29 -12.26
N ALA A 75 5.05 3.02 -13.37
CA ALA A 75 5.94 2.84 -14.51
C ALA A 75 7.38 3.19 -14.11
N GLY A 76 8.34 2.30 -14.42
CA GLY A 76 9.76 2.46 -14.06
C GLY A 76 10.16 1.86 -12.71
N LEU A 77 9.22 1.63 -11.78
CA LEU A 77 9.49 0.97 -10.49
C LEU A 77 9.27 -0.55 -10.54
N LYS A 78 8.60 -1.06 -11.59
CA LYS A 78 8.34 -2.49 -11.75
C LYS A 78 9.60 -3.38 -11.74
N SER A 79 10.75 -2.83 -12.13
CA SER A 79 12.04 -3.53 -12.20
C SER A 79 12.99 -3.22 -11.05
N MET A 80 12.61 -2.31 -10.14
CA MET A 80 13.41 -1.97 -8.97
C MET A 80 13.06 -2.92 -7.82
N ASP A 81 14.02 -3.16 -6.92
CA ASP A 81 13.75 -3.90 -5.69
C ASP A 81 12.74 -3.16 -4.80
N TYR A 82 12.07 -3.91 -3.93
CA TYR A 82 10.96 -3.38 -3.14
C TYR A 82 11.39 -2.25 -2.21
N GLU A 83 12.55 -2.38 -1.56
CA GLU A 83 13.06 -1.36 -0.63
C GLU A 83 13.37 -0.05 -1.35
N THR A 84 14.02 -0.13 -2.52
CA THR A 84 14.29 1.05 -3.33
C THR A 84 13.00 1.66 -3.88
N CYS A 85 12.01 0.84 -4.29
CA CYS A 85 10.69 1.35 -4.67
C CYS A 85 10.00 2.06 -3.51
N LEU A 86 10.09 1.52 -2.30
CA LEU A 86 9.51 2.08 -1.08
C LEU A 86 10.15 3.44 -0.80
N ALA A 87 11.48 3.52 -0.75
CA ALA A 87 12.22 4.74 -0.51
C ALA A 87 11.95 5.85 -1.55
N VAL A 88 11.77 5.48 -2.83
CA VAL A 88 11.46 6.44 -3.91
C VAL A 88 10.04 7.00 -3.78
N VAL A 89 9.13 6.23 -3.22
CA VAL A 89 7.70 6.55 -3.14
C VAL A 89 7.33 7.27 -1.84
N ASP A 90 8.20 7.18 -0.83
CA ASP A 90 8.03 7.67 0.55
C ASP A 90 6.68 7.30 1.23
N PRO A 91 6.26 6.02 1.20
CA PRO A 91 5.28 5.52 2.15
C PRO A 91 5.99 5.21 3.47
N PHE A 92 5.38 5.58 4.59
CA PHE A 92 5.82 5.19 5.94
C PHE A 92 6.44 3.77 5.97
N PRO A 93 7.73 3.63 6.37
CA PRO A 93 8.33 2.31 6.55
C PRO A 93 7.57 1.55 7.63
N LEU A 94 7.29 0.27 7.38
CA LEU A 94 6.58 -0.63 8.30
C LEU A 94 7.54 -1.41 9.23
N GLU A 95 8.80 -0.96 9.33
CA GLU A 95 9.83 -1.51 10.22
C GLU A 95 9.74 -0.94 11.64
#